data_AF-A0A6B8JQM4-F1
#
_entry.id   AF-A0A6B8JQM4-F1
#
_cell.length_a   1.000
_cell.length_b   1.000
_cell.length_c   1.000
_cell.angle_alpha   90.00
_cell.angle_beta   90.00
_cell.angle_gamma   90.00
#
_symmetry.space_group_name_H-M   'P 1'
#
loop_
_entity.id
_entity.type
_entity.pdbx_description
1 polymer ?
#
loop_
_entity_poly.entity_id
_entity_poly.type
_entity_poly.pdbx_seq_one_letter_code
_entity_poly.pdbx_strand_id
1 'polypeptide(L)'
;MVRQVKHRRRFYPSFGRSDRRPAGPDISLTSDLPSTIRHPPTPRNQYFNRKSAPVPVCCRRIRPFSRQETYVVGAPLDSGDAILDRQAAQSHWLLRTPLAAVLVYHGLEKWLGTGVGAFAEAMNFPLGLVVAVVVLELMAGLLLLAGALTNDWITRLGAALACPVLLGAIFLVHWGQWHFLPSASHPMGGMAFQVTLLCLSIYLLIRGNQT
;
A
#
# COMPACT_ATOMS: atom_id res chain seq x y z
N MET A 1 -51.86 15.93 28.14
CA MET A 1 -52.30 15.42 26.82
C MET A 1 -51.28 14.38 26.36
N VAL A 2 -51.57 13.10 26.60
CA VAL A 2 -50.61 11.99 26.48
C VAL A 2 -50.66 11.41 25.06
N ARG A 3 -49.58 11.55 24.28
CA ARG A 3 -49.46 10.99 22.93
C ARG A 3 -49.18 9.49 23.01
N GLN A 4 -50.16 8.69 22.62
CA GLN A 4 -50.04 7.24 22.42
C GLN A 4 -49.11 6.93 21.23
N VAL A 5 -48.00 6.23 21.50
CA VAL A 5 -47.06 5.74 20.48
C VAL A 5 -47.56 4.42 19.92
N LYS A 6 -48.02 4.46 18.66
CA LYS A 6 -48.54 3.32 17.90
C LYS A 6 -47.38 2.45 17.41
N HIS A 7 -47.04 1.40 18.15
CA HIS A 7 -46.08 0.38 17.72
C HIS A 7 -46.58 -0.39 16.49
N ARG A 8 -46.01 -0.09 15.30
CA ARG A 8 -46.13 -0.96 14.12
C ARG A 8 -45.16 -2.12 14.26
N ARG A 9 -45.68 -3.34 14.48
CA ARG A 9 -44.89 -4.57 14.38
C ARG A 9 -44.57 -4.81 12.90
N ARG A 10 -43.27 -4.79 12.55
CA ARG A 10 -42.81 -5.24 11.22
C ARG A 10 -42.88 -6.75 11.15
N PHE A 11 -43.59 -7.26 10.17
CA PHE A 11 -43.68 -8.66 9.80
C PHE A 11 -42.38 -9.03 9.05
N TYR A 12 -41.53 -9.86 9.64
CA TYR A 12 -40.41 -10.47 8.92
C TYR A 12 -40.87 -11.84 8.40
N PRO A 13 -40.80 -12.12 7.09
CA PRO A 13 -41.04 -13.45 6.58
C PRO A 13 -39.91 -14.38 7.02
N SER A 14 -40.27 -15.45 7.70
CA SER A 14 -39.38 -16.55 8.09
C SER A 14 -38.84 -17.22 6.82
N PHE A 15 -37.56 -16.99 6.51
CA PHE A 15 -36.89 -17.73 5.44
C PHE A 15 -36.69 -19.18 5.90
N GLY A 16 -37.41 -20.09 5.25
CA GLY A 16 -37.28 -21.52 5.43
C GLY A 16 -35.87 -21.99 5.08
N ARG A 17 -35.26 -22.70 6.03
CA ARG A 17 -33.96 -23.36 5.89
C ARG A 17 -34.13 -24.55 4.93
N SER A 18 -33.75 -24.35 3.66
CA SER A 18 -33.65 -25.43 2.68
C SER A 18 -32.35 -26.20 2.91
N ASP A 19 -32.42 -27.28 3.69
CA ASP A 19 -31.38 -28.31 3.75
C ASP A 19 -31.32 -29.03 2.39
N ARG A 20 -30.53 -28.48 1.45
CA ARG A 20 -30.04 -29.22 0.29
C ARG A 20 -28.53 -29.17 0.32
N ARG A 21 -27.91 -30.21 0.87
CA ARG A 21 -26.50 -30.52 0.62
C ARG A 21 -26.37 -30.95 -0.85
N PRO A 22 -25.63 -30.23 -1.70
CA PRO A 22 -25.24 -30.79 -2.98
C PRO A 22 -24.26 -31.95 -2.73
N ALA A 23 -24.57 -33.12 -3.29
CA ALA A 23 -23.63 -34.22 -3.37
C ALA A 23 -22.41 -33.74 -4.18
N GLY A 24 -21.26 -33.66 -3.52
CA GLY A 24 -19.99 -33.37 -4.18
C GLY A 24 -19.57 -34.57 -5.03
N PRO A 25 -18.90 -34.35 -6.18
CA PRO A 25 -18.31 -35.43 -6.95
C PRO A 25 -17.14 -36.07 -6.19
N ASP A 26 -17.11 -37.40 -6.16
CA ASP A 26 -15.95 -38.19 -5.73
C ASP A 26 -14.78 -37.91 -6.67
N ILE A 27 -13.84 -37.07 -6.20
CA ILE A 27 -12.56 -36.85 -6.88
C ILE A 27 -11.59 -37.90 -6.32
N SER A 28 -11.56 -39.06 -6.96
CA SER A 28 -10.50 -40.05 -6.80
C SER A 28 -9.18 -39.46 -7.32
N LEU A 29 -8.32 -39.05 -6.39
CA LEU A 29 -6.94 -38.66 -6.63
C LEU A 29 -6.15 -39.88 -7.14
N THR A 30 -6.04 -40.02 -8.46
CA THR A 30 -5.05 -40.89 -9.10
C THR A 30 -3.69 -40.22 -9.04
N SER A 31 -2.79 -40.82 -8.26
CA SER A 31 -1.39 -40.44 -8.09
C SER A 31 -0.56 -40.85 -9.30
N ASP A 32 -0.58 -40.05 -10.37
CA ASP A 32 0.35 -40.20 -11.50
C ASP A 32 1.30 -39.00 -11.56
N LEU A 33 2.40 -39.10 -10.82
CA LEU A 33 3.54 -38.19 -10.94
C LEU A 33 4.49 -38.74 -12.02
N PRO A 34 4.77 -38.00 -13.11
CA PRO A 34 5.77 -38.39 -14.09
C PRO A 34 7.18 -38.22 -13.50
N SER A 35 7.84 -39.34 -13.25
CA SER A 35 9.23 -39.45 -12.84
C SER A 35 10.16 -39.30 -14.05
N THR A 36 10.43 -38.08 -14.51
CA THR A 36 11.58 -37.86 -15.41
C THR A 36 12.08 -36.41 -15.43
N ILE A 37 12.71 -35.97 -14.34
CA ILE A 37 13.58 -34.78 -14.38
C ILE A 37 14.92 -35.22 -14.97
N ARG A 38 15.14 -34.93 -16.26
CA ARG A 38 16.47 -35.07 -16.88
C ARG A 38 17.34 -33.88 -16.46
N HIS A 39 18.46 -34.16 -15.80
CA HIS A 39 19.48 -33.16 -15.52
C HIS A 39 20.08 -32.60 -16.82
N PRO A 40 20.23 -31.27 -16.95
CA PRO A 40 20.97 -30.69 -18.05
C PRO A 40 22.47 -31.04 -17.94
N PRO A 41 23.17 -31.25 -19.07
CA PRO A 41 24.60 -31.54 -19.06
C PRO A 41 25.40 -30.35 -18.55
N THR A 42 26.38 -30.65 -17.69
CA THR A 42 27.36 -29.73 -17.12
C THR A 42 28.16 -29.04 -18.23
N PRO A 43 28.29 -27.69 -18.23
CA PRO A 43 29.11 -27.00 -19.21
C PRO A 43 30.60 -27.38 -19.03
N ARG A 44 31.20 -27.90 -20.10
CA ARG A 44 32.63 -28.21 -20.20
C ARG A 44 33.43 -26.91 -20.06
N ASN A 45 34.30 -26.84 -19.06
CA ASN A 45 35.35 -25.83 -18.94
C ASN A 45 36.26 -25.86 -20.18
N GLN A 46 35.98 -25.00 -21.16
CA GLN A 46 36.96 -24.63 -22.18
C GLN A 46 37.85 -23.54 -21.60
N TYR A 47 38.95 -23.95 -20.97
CA TYR A 47 40.07 -23.07 -20.67
C TYR A 47 40.69 -22.61 -22.00
N PHE A 48 40.23 -21.45 -22.47
CA PHE A 48 40.83 -20.76 -23.62
C PHE A 48 42.18 -20.19 -23.19
N ASN A 49 43.27 -20.83 -23.62
CA ASN A 49 44.63 -20.37 -23.47
C ASN A 49 44.86 -19.12 -24.36
N ARG A 50 44.44 -17.95 -23.85
CA ARG A 50 44.76 -16.66 -24.46
C ARG A 50 46.14 -16.22 -23.98
N LYS A 51 47.11 -16.22 -24.89
CA LYS A 51 48.40 -15.53 -24.71
C LYS A 51 48.11 -14.08 -24.34
N SER A 52 48.49 -13.70 -23.13
CA SER A 52 48.34 -12.37 -22.56
C SER A 52 49.22 -11.39 -23.32
N ALA A 53 48.60 -10.46 -24.05
CA ALA A 53 49.27 -9.24 -24.48
C ALA A 53 49.52 -8.35 -23.25
N PRO A 54 50.64 -7.60 -23.19
CA PRO A 54 50.93 -6.70 -22.09
C PRO A 54 49.83 -5.65 -21.95
N VAL A 55 49.22 -5.59 -20.76
CA VAL A 55 48.19 -4.60 -20.43
C VAL A 55 48.89 -3.25 -20.28
N PRO A 56 48.44 -2.20 -21.00
CA PRO A 56 48.98 -0.86 -20.78
C PRO A 56 48.64 -0.42 -19.35
N VAL A 57 49.68 -0.19 -18.56
CA VAL A 57 49.58 0.42 -17.23
C VAL A 57 49.17 1.87 -17.45
N CYS A 58 47.86 2.12 -17.51
CA CYS A 58 47.33 3.46 -17.44
C CYS A 58 47.57 3.94 -16.01
N CYS A 59 48.61 4.77 -15.82
CA CYS A 59 48.86 5.50 -14.59
C CYS A 59 47.65 6.40 -14.31
N ARG A 60 46.66 5.85 -13.60
CA ARG A 60 45.47 6.56 -13.16
C ARG A 60 45.94 7.60 -12.16
N ARG A 61 46.10 8.84 -12.64
CA ARG A 61 46.39 10.03 -11.84
C ARG A 61 45.45 10.05 -10.63
N ILE A 62 46.00 9.70 -9.47
CA ILE A 62 45.32 9.79 -8.17
C ILE A 62 45.02 11.27 -7.97
N ARG A 63 43.75 11.66 -8.14
CA ARG A 63 43.32 13.01 -7.74
C ARG A 63 43.30 13.02 -6.20
N PRO A 64 43.79 14.09 -5.56
CA PRO A 64 43.72 14.21 -4.11
C PRO A 64 42.26 14.10 -3.66
N PHE A 65 42.04 13.19 -2.72
CA PHE A 65 40.78 12.92 -2.06
C PHE A 65 40.44 14.14 -1.18
N SER A 66 39.83 15.17 -1.78
CA SER A 66 39.31 16.32 -1.04
C SER A 66 37.88 16.63 -1.45
N ARG A 67 36.94 15.81 -0.95
CA ARG A 67 35.58 16.26 -0.70
C ARG A 67 35.00 15.31 0.34
N GLN A 68 34.55 15.86 1.46
CA GLN A 68 33.70 15.14 2.39
C GLN A 68 32.49 14.65 1.59
N GLU A 69 32.52 13.37 1.21
CA GLU A 69 31.32 12.63 0.87
C GLU A 69 30.46 12.69 2.12
N THR A 70 29.50 13.61 2.11
CA THR A 70 28.31 13.46 2.93
C THR A 70 27.81 12.07 2.61
N TYR A 71 27.99 11.17 3.57
CA TYR A 71 27.51 9.80 3.49
C TYR A 71 25.98 9.88 3.49
N VAL A 72 25.42 10.17 2.32
CA VAL A 72 24.00 9.96 2.05
C VAL A 72 23.87 8.46 2.16
N VAL A 73 23.31 7.99 3.27
CA VAL A 73 22.89 6.60 3.45
C VAL A 73 21.71 6.33 2.51
N GLY A 74 21.94 6.47 1.21
CA GLY A 74 21.15 5.87 0.16
C GLY A 74 22.03 4.76 -0.36
N ALA A 75 21.64 3.51 -0.16
CA ALA A 75 22.29 2.41 -0.87
C ALA A 75 22.22 2.75 -2.36
N PRO A 76 23.34 2.90 -3.08
CA PRO A 76 23.30 3.13 -4.51
C PRO A 76 22.57 1.93 -5.11
N LEU A 77 21.37 2.16 -5.65
CA LEU A 77 20.69 1.20 -6.53
C LEU A 77 21.30 1.24 -7.94
N ASP A 78 22.53 1.77 -8.07
CA ASP A 78 23.28 1.76 -9.32
C ASP A 78 23.88 0.37 -9.46
N SER A 79 23.18 -0.44 -10.24
CA SER A 79 23.58 -1.80 -10.57
C SER A 79 24.61 -1.84 -11.69
N GLY A 80 24.91 -0.68 -12.31
CA GLY A 80 25.66 -0.57 -13.56
C GLY A 80 24.87 -1.01 -14.79
N ASP A 81 23.59 -1.38 -14.64
CA ASP A 81 22.68 -1.73 -15.72
C ASP A 81 21.67 -0.61 -15.95
N ALA A 82 21.75 0.03 -17.12
CA ALA A 82 20.92 1.19 -17.46
C ALA A 82 19.40 0.93 -17.38
N ILE A 83 18.94 -0.32 -17.56
CA ILE A 83 17.52 -0.68 -17.45
C ILE A 83 17.10 -0.69 -15.98
N LEU A 84 17.89 -1.35 -15.13
CA LEU A 84 17.61 -1.43 -13.70
C LEU A 84 17.69 -0.05 -13.03
N ASP A 85 18.67 0.76 -13.41
CA ASP A 85 18.84 2.11 -12.86
C ASP A 85 17.65 3.02 -13.27
N ARG A 86 17.15 2.89 -14.50
CA ARG A 86 15.94 3.59 -14.96
C ARG A 86 14.69 3.14 -14.19
N GLN A 87 14.57 1.85 -13.89
CA GLN A 87 13.46 1.32 -13.09
C GLN A 87 13.54 1.80 -11.62
N ALA A 88 14.75 1.79 -11.04
CA ALA A 88 15.01 2.29 -9.70
C ALA A 88 14.58 3.75 -9.56
N ALA A 89 14.89 4.58 -10.55
CA ALA A 89 14.48 5.98 -10.59
C ALA A 89 12.94 6.19 -10.57
N GLN A 90 12.14 5.20 -10.98
CA GLN A 90 10.67 5.27 -10.97
C GLN A 90 10.01 4.52 -9.80
N SER A 91 10.78 3.73 -9.05
CA SER A 91 10.28 2.90 -7.94
C SER A 91 9.55 3.70 -6.85
N HIS A 92 9.91 4.97 -6.71
CA HIS A 92 9.30 5.91 -5.77
C HIS A 92 7.80 6.11 -5.98
N TRP A 93 7.28 5.89 -7.19
CA TRP A 93 5.85 5.93 -7.48
C TRP A 93 5.11 4.72 -6.90
N LEU A 94 5.76 3.56 -6.76
CA LEU A 94 5.12 2.30 -6.34
C LEU A 94 4.48 2.39 -4.95
N LEU A 95 5.09 3.15 -4.03
CA LEU A 95 4.56 3.36 -2.68
C LEU A 95 3.63 4.57 -2.59
N ARG A 96 3.89 5.59 -3.42
CA ARG A 96 3.12 6.85 -3.41
C ARG A 96 1.77 6.71 -4.05
N THR A 97 1.69 6.12 -5.25
CA THR A 97 0.43 6.07 -6.00
C THR A 97 -0.66 5.29 -5.26
N PRO A 98 -0.41 4.14 -4.61
CA PRO A 98 -1.47 3.44 -3.90
C PRO A 98 -1.93 4.22 -2.67
N LEU A 99 -1.00 4.78 -1.88
CA LEU A 99 -1.34 5.57 -0.70
C LEU A 99 -2.16 6.82 -1.08
N ALA A 100 -1.69 7.57 -2.09
CA ALA A 100 -2.38 8.75 -2.56
C ALA A 100 -3.74 8.41 -3.18
N ALA A 101 -3.84 7.35 -3.99
CA ALA A 101 -5.09 6.93 -4.61
C ALA A 101 -6.14 6.57 -3.56
N VAL A 102 -5.77 5.84 -2.51
CA VAL A 102 -6.70 5.47 -1.42
C VAL A 102 -7.20 6.71 -0.68
N LEU A 103 -6.29 7.64 -0.32
CA LEU A 103 -6.66 8.88 0.38
C LEU A 103 -7.54 9.79 -0.47
N VAL A 104 -7.19 9.97 -1.75
CA VAL A 104 -8.01 10.77 -2.68
C VAL A 104 -9.37 10.12 -2.90
N TYR A 105 -9.43 8.81 -3.12
CA TYR A 105 -10.68 8.08 -3.31
C TYR A 105 -11.61 8.21 -2.10
N HIS A 106 -11.11 7.93 -0.88
CA HIS A 106 -11.91 8.04 0.33
C HIS A 106 -12.29 9.47 0.69
N GLY A 107 -11.46 10.44 0.33
CA GLY A 107 -11.80 11.85 0.47
C GLY A 107 -12.92 12.26 -0.49
N LEU A 108 -12.79 11.92 -1.79
CA LEU A 108 -13.75 12.28 -2.83
C LEU A 108 -15.09 11.58 -2.67
N GLU A 109 -15.10 10.29 -2.31
CA GLU A 109 -16.32 9.50 -2.13
C GLU A 109 -17.23 10.09 -1.04
N LYS A 110 -16.67 10.66 0.03
CA LYS A 110 -17.46 11.35 1.06
C LYS A 110 -18.10 12.65 0.57
N TRP A 111 -17.54 13.31 -0.44
CA TRP A 111 -18.14 14.50 -1.05
C TRP A 111 -19.16 14.17 -2.13
N LEU A 112 -18.83 13.23 -3.02
CA LEU A 112 -19.57 12.96 -4.25
C LEU A 112 -20.54 11.77 -4.16
N GLY A 113 -20.30 10.86 -3.21
CA GLY A 113 -21.10 9.66 -3.01
C GLY A 113 -22.23 9.89 -2.01
N THR A 114 -22.06 9.35 -0.80
CA THR A 114 -23.07 9.42 0.26
C THR A 114 -23.27 10.84 0.81
N GLY A 115 -22.26 11.70 0.68
CA GLY A 115 -22.27 13.06 1.19
C GLY A 115 -21.77 13.14 2.63
N VAL A 116 -21.01 14.21 2.92
CA VAL A 116 -20.31 14.37 4.21
C VAL A 116 -21.27 14.40 5.40
N GLY A 117 -22.47 14.97 5.21
CA GLY A 117 -23.52 14.99 6.23
C GLY A 117 -24.08 13.61 6.56
N ALA A 118 -24.40 12.81 5.53
CA ALA A 118 -24.92 11.46 5.72
C ALA A 118 -23.88 10.53 6.39
N PHE A 119 -22.60 10.68 6.03
CA PHE A 119 -21.52 9.96 6.69
C PHE A 119 -21.39 10.35 8.17
N ALA A 120 -21.49 11.65 8.48
CA ALA A 120 -21.45 12.14 9.86
C ALA A 120 -22.60 11.58 10.71
N GLU A 121 -23.81 11.54 10.15
CA GLU A 121 -24.97 10.94 10.81
C GLU A 121 -24.81 9.42 10.98
N ALA A 122 -24.35 8.71 9.96
CA ALA A 122 -24.14 7.27 10.00
C ALA A 122 -23.10 6.85 11.06
N MET A 123 -22.06 7.66 11.26
CA MET A 123 -21.02 7.43 12.25
C MET A 123 -21.29 8.09 13.61
N ASN A 124 -22.41 8.81 13.75
CA ASN A 124 -22.73 9.61 14.95
C ASN A 124 -21.59 10.56 15.36
N PHE A 125 -20.94 11.20 14.38
CA PHE A 125 -19.86 12.17 14.60
C PHE A 125 -20.33 13.60 14.34
N PRO A 126 -19.73 14.59 15.02
CA PRO A 126 -20.00 15.98 14.74
C PRO A 126 -19.52 16.35 13.32
N LEU A 127 -20.38 17.02 12.55
CA LEU A 127 -20.12 17.36 11.15
C LEU A 127 -18.77 18.05 10.94
N GLY A 128 -18.40 18.97 11.82
CA GLY A 128 -17.13 19.70 11.74
C GLY A 128 -15.89 18.78 11.80
N LEU A 129 -15.92 17.73 12.62
CA LEU A 129 -14.83 16.75 12.71
C LEU A 129 -14.73 15.94 11.43
N VAL A 130 -15.87 15.50 10.89
CA VAL A 130 -15.90 14.75 9.64
C VAL A 130 -15.35 15.60 8.49
N VAL A 131 -15.83 16.84 8.33
CA VAL A 131 -15.34 17.77 7.29
C VAL A 131 -13.83 17.95 7.40
N ALA A 132 -13.30 18.16 8.61
CA ALA A 132 -11.87 18.28 8.83
C ALA A 132 -11.09 17.03 8.37
N VAL A 133 -11.57 15.83 8.74
CA VAL A 133 -10.95 14.56 8.31
C VAL A 133 -10.99 14.40 6.79
N VAL A 134 -12.12 14.66 6.14
CA VAL A 134 -12.24 14.51 4.67
C VAL A 134 -11.31 15.49 3.94
N VAL A 135 -11.20 16.73 4.43
CA VAL A 135 -10.26 17.71 3.87
C VAL A 135 -8.82 17.25 4.06
N LEU A 136 -8.46 16.73 5.23
CA LEU A 136 -7.14 16.19 5.50
C LEU A 136 -6.81 14.97 4.62
N GLU A 137 -7.76 14.05 4.41
CA GLU A 137 -7.61 12.92 3.48
C GLU A 137 -7.28 13.40 2.06
N LEU A 138 -8.07 14.34 1.53
CA LEU A 138 -7.83 14.90 0.20
C LEU A 138 -6.50 15.65 0.10
N MET A 139 -6.21 16.52 1.06
CA MET A 139 -4.97 17.28 1.10
C MET A 139 -3.76 16.35 1.19
N ALA A 140 -3.81 15.33 2.04
CA ALA A 140 -2.74 14.35 2.17
C ALA A 140 -2.47 13.62 0.84
N GLY A 141 -3.52 13.11 0.20
CA GLY A 141 -3.40 12.42 -1.09
C GLY A 141 -2.87 13.32 -2.21
N LEU A 142 -3.39 14.55 -2.33
CA LEU A 142 -2.95 15.51 -3.34
C LEU A 142 -1.52 16.00 -3.11
N LEU A 143 -1.13 16.25 -1.87
CA LEU A 143 0.24 16.65 -1.52
C LEU A 143 1.24 15.51 -1.77
N LEU A 144 0.87 14.25 -1.56
CA LEU A 144 1.74 13.11 -1.91
C LEU A 144 2.02 13.04 -3.41
N LEU A 145 1.03 13.34 -4.26
CA LEU A 145 1.22 13.40 -5.72
C LEU A 145 2.01 14.64 -6.14
N ALA A 146 1.64 15.80 -5.63
CA ALA A 146 2.33 17.06 -5.94
C ALA A 146 3.79 17.04 -5.45
N GLY A 147 4.04 16.46 -4.29
CA GLY A 147 5.36 16.34 -3.68
C GLY A 147 6.32 15.55 -4.54
N ALA A 148 5.87 14.44 -5.15
CA ALA A 148 6.68 13.66 -6.09
C ALA A 148 7.18 14.47 -7.30
N LEU A 149 6.42 15.47 -7.74
CA LEU A 149 6.75 16.33 -8.89
C LEU A 149 7.54 17.59 -8.52
N THR A 150 7.56 17.97 -7.23
CA THR A 150 8.03 19.29 -6.80
C THR A 150 9.20 19.20 -5.83
N ASN A 151 8.94 18.94 -4.55
CA ASN A 151 9.96 18.92 -3.52
C ASN A 151 9.66 17.94 -2.38
N ASP A 152 10.74 17.62 -1.65
CA ASP A 152 10.75 16.67 -0.53
C ASP A 152 9.80 17.05 0.61
N TRP A 153 9.73 18.35 0.94
CA TRP A 153 8.91 18.86 2.04
C TRP A 153 7.42 18.70 1.80
N ILE A 154 6.95 18.85 0.56
CA ILE A 154 5.54 18.65 0.20
C ILE A 154 5.15 17.17 0.40
N THR A 155 6.01 16.23 0.02
CA THR A 155 5.79 14.80 0.29
C THR A 155 5.70 14.52 1.78
N ARG A 156 6.62 15.08 2.58
CA ARG A 156 6.62 14.92 4.04
C ARG A 156 5.36 15.50 4.67
N LEU A 157 4.91 16.68 4.21
CA LEU A 157 3.68 17.28 4.68
C LEU A 157 2.47 16.40 4.36
N GLY A 158 2.35 15.91 3.12
CA GLY A 158 1.27 14.99 2.74
C GLY A 158 1.24 13.73 3.60
N ALA A 159 2.41 13.12 3.82
CA ALA A 159 2.55 11.95 4.70
C ALA A 159 2.25 12.27 6.18
N ALA A 160 2.64 13.45 6.66
CA ALA A 160 2.34 13.89 8.03
C ALA A 160 0.84 14.06 8.26
N LEU A 161 0.10 14.58 7.27
CA LEU A 161 -1.36 14.72 7.36
C LEU A 161 -2.09 13.36 7.29
N ALA A 162 -1.55 12.40 6.53
CA ALA A 162 -2.12 11.05 6.44
C ALA A 162 -2.02 10.27 7.76
N CYS A 163 -0.93 10.44 8.52
CA CYS A 163 -0.72 9.70 9.78
C CYS A 163 -1.87 9.83 10.80
N PRO A 164 -2.31 11.04 11.24
CA PRO A 164 -3.40 11.17 12.21
C PRO A 164 -4.74 10.70 11.65
N VAL A 165 -4.99 10.84 10.34
CA VAL A 165 -6.19 10.32 9.67
C VAL A 165 -6.24 8.79 9.77
N LEU A 166 -5.15 8.13 9.40
CA LEU A 166 -5.04 6.66 9.44
C LEU A 166 -5.12 6.13 10.87
N LEU A 167 -4.47 6.80 11.83
CA LEU A 167 -4.60 6.47 13.25
C LEU A 167 -6.05 6.60 13.73
N GLY A 168 -6.73 7.71 13.38
CA GLY A 168 -8.14 7.89 13.67
C GLY A 168 -9.01 6.76 13.13
N ALA A 169 -8.81 6.38 11.86
CA ALA A 169 -9.53 5.26 11.25
C ALA A 169 -9.28 3.92 11.97
N ILE A 170 -8.02 3.64 12.34
CA ILE A 170 -7.65 2.42 13.07
C ILE A 170 -8.41 2.33 14.40
N PHE A 171 -8.34 3.38 15.23
CA PHE A 171 -8.91 3.33 16.57
C PHE A 171 -10.44 3.45 16.59
N LEU A 172 -11.03 4.16 15.64
CA LEU A 172 -12.46 4.47 15.67
C LEU A 172 -13.31 3.47 14.89
N VAL A 173 -12.83 2.93 13.77
CA VAL A 173 -13.70 2.16 12.85
C VAL A 173 -13.14 0.79 12.43
N HIS A 174 -11.86 0.50 12.67
CA HIS A 174 -11.22 -0.77 12.27
C HIS A 174 -10.62 -1.58 13.43
N TRP A 175 -10.76 -1.10 14.66
CA TRP A 175 -10.15 -1.73 15.83
C TRP A 175 -10.73 -3.11 16.11
N GLY A 176 -9.92 -4.01 16.68
CA GLY A 176 -10.39 -5.30 17.21
C GLY A 176 -10.29 -6.49 16.26
N GLN A 177 -10.19 -6.25 14.94
CA GLN A 177 -10.03 -7.30 13.93
C GLN A 177 -8.79 -7.04 13.07
N TRP A 178 -7.93 -8.05 12.86
CA TRP A 178 -6.77 -7.89 11.98
C TRP A 178 -7.15 -8.00 10.50
N HIS A 179 -7.90 -9.03 10.09
CA HIS A 179 -8.19 -9.26 8.67
C HIS A 179 -9.01 -8.12 8.06
N PHE A 180 -8.68 -7.72 6.83
CA PHE A 180 -9.29 -6.55 6.18
C PHE A 180 -10.74 -6.79 5.72
N LEU A 181 -11.19 -8.04 5.55
CA LEU A 181 -12.54 -8.34 5.08
C LEU A 181 -13.62 -7.93 6.11
N PRO A 182 -14.77 -7.39 5.67
CA PRO A 182 -15.92 -7.14 6.55
C PRO A 182 -16.40 -8.41 7.26
N SER A 183 -16.92 -8.24 8.47
CA SER A 183 -17.53 -9.30 9.27
C SER A 183 -18.77 -8.79 10.01
N ALA A 184 -19.52 -9.70 10.65
CA ALA A 184 -20.70 -9.32 11.44
C ALA A 184 -20.37 -8.37 12.60
N SER A 185 -19.17 -8.48 13.18
CA SER A 185 -18.70 -7.59 14.26
C SER A 185 -17.99 -6.35 13.75
N HIS A 186 -17.42 -6.39 12.54
CA HIS A 186 -16.64 -5.29 11.96
C HIS A 186 -17.13 -5.03 10.51
N PRO A 187 -18.25 -4.29 10.34
CA PRO A 187 -18.84 -4.07 9.02
C PRO A 187 -17.92 -3.27 8.08
N MET A 188 -16.97 -2.50 8.62
CA MET A 188 -15.97 -1.75 7.85
C MET A 188 -14.67 -2.56 7.58
N GLY A 189 -14.59 -3.81 8.04
CA GLY A 189 -13.36 -4.61 7.97
C GLY A 189 -12.34 -4.26 9.05
N GLY A 190 -11.22 -5.00 9.08
CA GLY A 190 -10.19 -4.88 10.12
C GLY A 190 -9.00 -3.98 9.79
N MET A 191 -8.07 -3.89 10.74
CA MET A 191 -6.98 -2.91 10.77
C MET A 191 -5.79 -3.19 9.83
N ALA A 192 -5.63 -4.39 9.27
CA ALA A 192 -4.43 -4.72 8.48
C ALA A 192 -4.17 -3.76 7.31
N PHE A 193 -5.23 -3.33 6.61
CA PHE A 193 -5.11 -2.39 5.51
C PHE A 193 -4.64 -1.01 5.99
N GLN A 194 -5.29 -0.47 7.03
CA GLN A 194 -4.94 0.85 7.58
C GLN A 194 -3.54 0.87 8.19
N VAL A 195 -3.14 -0.19 8.88
CA VAL A 195 -1.78 -0.34 9.42
C VAL A 195 -0.74 -0.34 8.29
N THR A 196 -1.03 -1.03 7.18
CA THR A 196 -0.14 -1.05 6.02
C THR A 196 0.03 0.35 5.43
N LEU A 197 -1.07 1.08 5.23
CA LEU A 197 -1.04 2.47 4.75
C LEU A 197 -0.31 3.40 5.72
N LEU A 198 -0.49 3.19 7.03
CA LEU A 198 0.21 3.97 8.05
C LEU A 198 1.72 3.74 8.00
N CYS A 199 2.17 2.50 7.82
CA CYS A 199 3.58 2.19 7.61
C CYS A 199 4.14 2.87 6.35
N LEU A 200 3.40 2.86 5.23
CA LEU A 200 3.79 3.58 4.01
C LEU A 200 3.88 5.09 4.24
N SER A 201 2.92 5.65 4.97
CA SER A 201 2.89 7.07 5.30
C SER A 201 4.09 7.44 6.18
N ILE A 202 4.38 6.67 7.23
CA ILE A 202 5.54 6.89 8.10
C ILE A 202 6.84 6.77 7.30
N TYR A 203 6.94 5.78 6.41
CA TYR A 203 8.09 5.63 5.53
C TYR A 203 8.31 6.88 4.67
N LEU A 204 7.27 7.38 3.99
CA LEU A 204 7.36 8.60 3.17
C LEU A 204 7.57 9.87 4.01
N LEU A 205 7.08 9.92 5.24
CA LEU A 205 7.32 11.00 6.18
C LEU A 205 8.80 11.09 6.58
N ILE A 206 9.43 9.94 6.85
CA ILE A 206 10.84 9.87 7.24
C ILE A 206 11.75 10.07 6.03
N ARG A 207 11.41 9.44 4.91
CA ARG A 207 12.30 9.39 3.75
C ARG A 207 12.11 10.53 2.76
N GLY A 208 10.88 11.00 2.56
CA GLY A 208 10.54 12.01 1.56
C GLY A 208 10.72 11.52 0.11
N ASN A 209 11.20 12.39 -0.78
CA ASN A 209 11.50 12.17 -2.22
C ASN A 209 12.83 11.53 -2.52
N GLN A 210 13.56 11.35 -1.46
CA GLN A 210 14.88 10.80 -1.49
C GLN A 210 14.60 9.28 -1.74
N THR A 211 14.86 8.73 -2.92
CA THR A 211 14.67 7.28 -3.23
C THR A 211 15.88 6.72 -3.91
#